data_AF-A0A4Y8RQ79-F1
#
_entry.id   AF-A0A4Y8RQ79-F1
#
_cell.length_a   1.000
_cell.length_b   1.000
_cell.length_c   1.000
_cell.angle_alpha   90.00
_cell.angle_beta   90.00
_cell.angle_gamma   90.00
#
_symmetry.space_group_name_H-M   'P 1'
#
loop_
_entity.id
_entity.type
_entity.pdbx_description
1 polymer ?
#
loop_
_entity_poly.entity_id
_entity_poly.type
_entity_poly.pdbx_seq_one_letter_code
_entity_poly.pdbx_strand_id
1 'polypeptide(L)'
;MAVAEAPAKLQAEKPYRRVLELQRKWLRGHGLLDRPWFILGAAPSPAIPETLPADVVHVHVKYSGHSAKRLGLPPGDITFLTHKATEQHLDGLEIRNILRLRRRLPHPVLIGRWFGMAGSDETTITHTERDRFFVKTLGSLFPSGGRDQRPSNGVAMITYALAVGVPRIIVAGISVDRDGHAYNANAKPRRHKEEDKAALSKIAAIAPQVETTEQALSEVTGIPLYRAS
;
A
#
# COMPACT_ATOMS: atom_id res chain seq x y z
N MET A 1 6.17 -29.88 -32.85
CA MET A 1 6.29 -28.43 -33.11
C MET A 1 5.29 -27.69 -32.23
N ALA A 2 5.76 -27.08 -31.14
CA ALA A 2 4.93 -26.22 -30.29
C ALA A 2 5.10 -24.77 -30.79
N VAL A 3 4.00 -24.13 -31.20
CA VAL A 3 4.01 -22.73 -31.66
C VAL A 3 3.13 -21.88 -30.74
N ALA A 4 3.81 -20.94 -30.08
CA ALA A 4 3.36 -19.60 -29.67
C ALA A 4 2.26 -19.42 -28.60
N GLU A 5 2.66 -19.49 -27.32
CA GLU A 5 1.97 -18.81 -26.18
C GLU A 5 2.56 -17.42 -25.84
N ALA A 6 3.57 -16.95 -26.59
CA ALA A 6 4.35 -15.76 -26.25
C ALA A 6 3.67 -14.37 -26.43
N PRO A 7 2.69 -14.11 -27.33
CA PRO A 7 2.33 -12.72 -27.66
C PRO A 7 1.49 -12.00 -26.60
N ALA A 8 0.56 -12.68 -25.92
CA ALA A 8 -0.32 -12.03 -24.93
C ALA A 8 0.39 -11.70 -23.61
N LYS A 9 1.29 -12.58 -23.15
CA LYS A 9 2.10 -12.37 -21.93
C LYS A 9 3.07 -11.19 -22.11
N LEU A 10 3.72 -11.07 -23.27
CA LEU A 10 4.62 -9.95 -23.60
C LEU A 10 3.89 -8.60 -23.71
N GLN A 11 2.66 -8.59 -24.25
CA GLN A 11 1.85 -7.38 -24.40
C GLN A 11 1.32 -6.82 -23.07
N ALA A 12 1.02 -7.68 -22.10
CA ALA A 12 0.61 -7.25 -20.75
C ALA A 12 1.79 -6.78 -19.88
N GLU A 13 3.02 -7.18 -20.22
CA GLU A 13 4.22 -6.88 -19.46
C GLU A 13 4.77 -5.46 -19.69
N LYS A 14 4.70 -4.96 -20.93
CA LYS A 14 5.12 -3.58 -21.27
C LYS A 14 4.33 -2.51 -20.50
N PRO A 15 2.98 -2.56 -20.42
CA PRO A 15 2.21 -1.60 -19.63
C PRO A 15 2.55 -1.64 -18.13
N TYR A 16 2.82 -2.83 -17.58
CA TYR A 16 3.20 -2.96 -16.17
C TYR A 16 4.57 -2.33 -15.89
N ARG A 17 5.59 -2.67 -16.68
CA ARG A 17 6.95 -2.13 -16.50
C ARG A 17 6.97 -0.61 -16.60
N ARG A 18 6.26 -0.05 -17.60
CA ARG A 18 6.15 1.40 -17.78
C ARG A 18 5.52 2.08 -16.55
N VAL A 19 4.44 1.52 -16.02
CA VAL A 19 3.81 2.06 -14.81
C VAL A 19 4.76 1.96 -13.62
N LEU A 20 5.41 0.82 -13.44
CA LEU A 20 6.37 0.59 -12.36
C LEU A 20 7.54 1.60 -12.41
N GLU A 21 8.10 1.85 -13.59
CA GLU A 21 9.17 2.83 -13.81
C GLU A 21 8.72 4.26 -13.50
N LEU A 22 7.50 4.63 -13.90
CA LEU A 22 6.92 5.94 -13.56
C LEU A 22 6.76 6.10 -12.04
N GLN A 23 6.29 5.05 -11.35
CA GLN A 23 6.15 5.08 -9.89
C GLN A 23 7.52 5.17 -9.20
N ARG A 24 8.52 4.42 -9.66
CA ARG A 24 9.90 4.50 -9.14
C ARG A 24 10.52 5.87 -9.39
N LYS A 25 10.33 6.44 -10.59
CA LYS A 25 10.82 7.78 -10.94
C LYS A 25 10.22 8.83 -10.02
N TRP A 26 8.91 8.77 -9.77
CA TRP A 26 8.24 9.63 -8.81
C TRP A 26 8.85 9.49 -7.42
N LEU A 27 8.89 8.27 -6.86
CA LEU A 27 9.43 8.03 -5.52
C LEU A 27 10.88 8.49 -5.35
N ARG A 28 11.74 8.29 -6.36
CA ARG A 28 13.13 8.78 -6.34
C ARG A 28 13.21 10.30 -6.42
N GLY A 29 12.36 10.93 -7.23
CA GLY A 29 12.28 12.38 -7.34
C GLY A 29 11.97 13.08 -6.01
N HIS A 30 11.30 12.38 -5.08
CA HIS A 30 11.01 12.84 -3.73
C HIS A 30 11.93 12.26 -2.64
N GLY A 31 12.97 11.48 -3.02
CA GLY A 31 13.87 10.87 -2.05
C GLY A 31 13.19 9.86 -1.11
N LEU A 32 12.19 9.12 -1.62
CA LEU A 32 11.35 8.21 -0.82
C LEU A 32 11.67 6.72 -1.05
N LEU A 33 12.20 6.34 -2.22
CA LEU A 33 12.27 4.93 -2.61
C LEU A 33 13.34 4.13 -1.83
N ASP A 34 14.50 4.71 -1.64
CA ASP A 34 15.70 3.99 -1.19
C ASP A 34 15.83 3.97 0.36
N ARG A 35 14.77 4.36 1.07
CA ARG A 35 14.68 4.46 2.53
C ARG A 35 13.69 3.42 3.11
N PRO A 36 13.82 3.03 4.38
CA PRO A 36 12.82 2.19 5.05
C PRO A 36 11.45 2.86 5.07
N TRP A 37 10.36 2.10 4.94
CA TRP A 37 8.99 2.62 5.03
C TRP A 37 8.31 2.16 6.31
N PHE A 38 7.67 3.08 7.01
CA PHE A 38 6.72 2.78 8.06
C PHE A 38 5.30 3.00 7.54
N ILE A 39 4.56 1.91 7.32
CA ILE A 39 3.20 1.93 6.79
C ILE A 39 2.20 1.84 7.95
N LEU A 40 1.46 2.92 8.16
CA LEU A 40 0.41 2.98 9.17
C LEU A 40 -0.98 2.75 8.54
N GLY A 41 -1.60 1.65 8.92
CA GLY A 41 -2.98 1.31 8.63
C GLY A 41 -3.99 2.00 9.56
N ALA A 42 -5.26 1.59 9.46
CA ALA A 42 -6.38 2.25 10.14
C ALA A 42 -6.97 1.47 11.34
N ALA A 43 -6.23 0.51 11.90
CA ALA A 43 -6.69 -0.18 13.11
C ALA A 43 -6.83 0.82 14.28
N PRO A 44 -7.78 0.59 15.21
CA PRO A 44 -8.11 1.52 16.30
C PRO A 44 -6.98 1.77 17.29
N SER A 45 -6.19 0.75 17.59
CA SER A 45 -5.08 0.80 18.54
C SER A 45 -3.85 0.18 17.88
N PRO A 46 -3.18 0.90 16.97
CA PRO A 46 -1.98 0.39 16.32
C PRO A 46 -0.84 0.27 17.34
N ALA A 47 -0.08 -0.82 17.28
CA ALA A 47 1.13 -0.99 18.07
C ALA A 47 2.25 -0.11 17.47
N ILE A 48 2.42 1.11 17.98
CA ILE A 48 3.48 2.02 17.53
C ILE A 48 4.77 1.63 18.26
N PRO A 49 5.87 1.36 17.54
CA PRO A 49 7.14 1.01 18.18
C PRO A 49 7.76 2.26 18.83
N GLU A 50 8.52 2.07 19.91
CA GLU A 50 9.20 3.15 20.61
C GLU A 50 10.23 3.86 19.73
N THR A 51 10.89 3.11 18.85
CA THR A 51 11.90 3.62 17.92
C THR A 51 11.68 3.09 16.51
N LEU A 52 11.86 4.00 15.55
CA LEU A 52 11.91 3.72 14.12
C LEU A 52 13.28 4.16 13.58
N PRO A 53 13.72 3.65 12.41
CA PRO A 53 14.88 4.19 11.72
C PRO A 53 14.77 5.71 11.56
N ALA A 54 15.86 6.44 11.80
CA ALA A 54 15.86 7.91 11.79
C ALA A 54 15.47 8.50 10.43
N ASP A 55 15.77 7.79 9.34
CA ASP A 55 15.46 8.15 7.98
C ASP A 55 14.20 7.45 7.45
N VAL A 56 13.32 6.93 8.30
CA VAL A 56 12.11 6.24 7.83
C VAL A 56 11.18 7.17 7.05
N VAL A 57 10.53 6.64 6.01
CA VAL A 57 9.45 7.30 5.27
C VAL A 57 8.12 6.95 5.94
N HIS A 58 7.36 7.97 6.35
CA HIS A 58 6.04 7.78 6.95
C HIS A 58 4.96 7.65 5.88
N VAL A 59 4.33 6.48 5.81
CA VAL A 59 3.28 6.17 4.83
C VAL A 59 1.95 5.99 5.54
N HIS A 60 0.98 6.88 5.27
CA HIS A 60 -0.35 6.85 5.87
C HIS A 60 -1.39 6.28 4.90
N VAL A 61 -2.06 5.20 5.28
CA VAL A 61 -3.12 4.58 4.48
C VAL A 61 -4.48 5.21 4.79
N LYS A 62 -5.10 5.77 3.75
CA LYS A 62 -6.37 6.53 3.84
C LYS A 62 -6.28 7.65 4.87
N TYR A 63 -6.98 7.50 5.99
CA TYR A 63 -7.17 8.53 7.01
C TYR A 63 -6.40 8.18 8.29
N SER A 64 -5.45 7.23 8.23
CA SER A 64 -4.62 6.86 9.38
C SER A 64 -3.73 8.01 9.87
N GLY A 65 -3.53 9.06 9.07
CA GLY A 65 -2.90 10.31 9.50
C GLY A 65 -3.57 10.96 10.72
N HIS A 66 -4.88 10.77 10.92
CA HIS A 66 -5.55 11.22 12.15
C HIS A 66 -5.11 10.42 13.37
N SER A 67 -4.90 9.11 13.22
CA SER A 67 -4.31 8.30 14.28
C SER A 67 -2.85 8.66 14.51
N ALA A 68 -2.07 8.87 13.45
CA ALA A 68 -0.68 9.32 13.54
C ALA A 68 -0.57 10.62 14.36
N LYS A 69 -1.37 11.63 14.01
CA LYS A 69 -1.40 12.92 14.71
C LYS A 69 -1.76 12.77 16.19
N ARG A 70 -2.77 11.96 16.52
CA ARG A 70 -3.15 11.69 17.93
C ARG A 70 -2.06 10.98 18.72
N LEU A 71 -1.24 10.17 18.04
CA LEU A 71 -0.15 9.39 18.64
C LEU A 71 1.20 10.14 18.58
N GLY A 72 1.21 11.41 18.18
CA GLY A 72 2.43 12.22 18.11
C GLY A 72 3.40 11.84 16.99
N LEU A 73 2.96 11.03 16.01
CA LEU A 73 3.76 10.69 14.84
C LEU A 73 3.80 11.87 13.85
N PRO A 74 4.89 12.00 13.05
CA PRO A 74 5.01 13.07 12.07
C PRO A 74 3.96 12.93 10.96
N PRO A 75 3.73 14.00 10.17
CA PRO A 75 2.96 13.95 8.94
C PRO A 75 3.45 12.87 7.99
N GLY A 76 2.54 12.35 7.17
CA GLY A 76 2.87 11.32 6.20
C GLY A 76 3.67 11.92 5.04
N ASP A 77 4.85 11.38 4.78
CA ASP A 77 5.60 11.64 3.55
C ASP A 77 4.83 11.15 2.32
N ILE A 78 4.09 10.05 2.46
CA ILE A 78 3.14 9.54 1.46
C ILE A 78 1.79 9.29 2.12
N THR A 79 0.71 9.79 1.52
CA THR A 79 -0.65 9.40 1.89
C THR A 79 -1.31 8.60 0.76
N PHE A 80 -1.70 7.36 1.03
CA PHE A 80 -2.40 6.49 0.07
C PHE A 80 -3.91 6.71 0.13
N LEU A 81 -4.45 7.43 -0.86
CA LEU A 81 -5.85 7.82 -0.91
C LEU A 81 -6.61 7.07 -2.01
N THR A 82 -7.91 6.88 -1.79
CA THR A 82 -8.83 6.46 -2.87
C THR A 82 -9.52 7.68 -3.47
N HIS A 83 -10.12 7.51 -4.65
CA HIS A 83 -10.98 8.53 -5.25
C HIS A 83 -12.17 8.98 -4.37
N LYS A 84 -12.51 8.24 -3.31
CA LYS A 84 -13.60 8.58 -2.38
C LYS A 84 -13.16 9.50 -1.23
N ALA A 85 -11.86 9.79 -1.10
CA ALA A 85 -11.39 10.74 -0.10
C ALA A 85 -11.92 12.14 -0.44
N THR A 86 -12.50 12.80 0.55
CA THR A 86 -13.01 14.17 0.45
C THR A 86 -12.18 15.08 1.36
N GLU A 87 -12.25 16.39 1.15
CA GLU A 87 -11.55 17.38 1.97
C GLU A 87 -11.88 17.22 3.46
N GLN A 88 -13.15 17.00 3.80
CA GLN A 88 -13.57 16.77 5.19
C GLN A 88 -12.87 15.58 5.86
N HIS A 89 -12.56 14.51 5.11
CA HIS A 89 -11.83 13.37 5.68
C HIS A 89 -10.36 13.71 5.97
N LEU A 90 -9.80 14.71 5.29
CA LEU A 90 -8.39 15.11 5.35
C LEU A 90 -8.18 16.37 6.20
N ASP A 91 -9.27 16.95 6.72
CA ASP A 91 -9.23 18.17 7.50
C ASP A 91 -8.24 18.07 8.67
N GLY A 92 -7.40 19.08 8.84
CA GLY A 92 -6.38 19.11 9.88
C GLY A 92 -5.19 18.15 9.69
N LEU A 93 -5.05 17.47 8.54
CA LEU A 93 -3.87 16.69 8.19
C LEU A 93 -2.94 17.49 7.27
N GLU A 94 -1.64 17.48 7.57
CA GLU A 94 -0.60 17.89 6.61
C GLU A 94 -0.36 16.74 5.62
N ILE A 95 -0.51 17.03 4.32
CA ILE A 95 -0.35 16.06 3.23
C ILE A 95 0.78 16.55 2.32
N ARG A 96 1.85 15.76 2.22
CA ARG A 96 3.03 16.08 1.40
C ARG A 96 2.92 15.50 0.00
N ASN A 97 2.92 14.17 -0.08
CA ASN A 97 2.80 13.45 -1.34
C ASN A 97 1.61 12.49 -1.32
N ILE A 98 0.93 12.35 -2.45
CA ILE A 98 -0.27 11.52 -2.58
C ILE A 98 -0.04 10.41 -3.61
N LEU A 99 -0.26 9.17 -3.17
CA LEU A 99 -0.53 8.05 -4.07
C LEU A 99 -2.04 7.86 -4.15
N ARG A 100 -2.64 8.13 -5.31
CA ARG A 100 -4.10 8.07 -5.47
C ARG A 100 -4.57 6.88 -6.27
N LEU A 101 -5.43 6.05 -5.67
CA LEU A 101 -6.13 4.96 -6.37
C LEU A 101 -7.40 5.47 -7.06
N ARG A 102 -7.45 5.35 -8.39
CA ARG A 102 -8.60 5.74 -9.23
C ARG A 102 -9.08 4.60 -10.12
N ARG A 103 -10.31 4.70 -10.65
CA ARG A 103 -10.82 3.76 -11.68
C ARG A 103 -10.26 4.04 -13.06
N ARG A 104 -10.11 5.32 -13.40
CA ARG A 104 -9.55 5.79 -14.66
C ARG A 104 -8.60 6.95 -14.39
N LEU A 105 -7.61 7.11 -15.26
CA LEU A 105 -6.72 8.26 -15.23
C LEU A 105 -7.43 9.48 -15.82
N PRO A 106 -7.31 10.67 -15.23
CA PRO A 106 -7.66 11.91 -15.91
C PRO A 106 -6.86 12.07 -17.22
N HIS A 107 -7.45 12.67 -18.24
CA HIS A 107 -6.78 12.94 -19.52
C HIS A 107 -5.39 13.60 -19.39
N PRO A 108 -5.19 14.67 -18.59
CA PRO A 108 -3.86 15.28 -18.46
C PRO A 108 -2.84 14.30 -17.85
N VAL A 109 -3.24 13.47 -16.90
CA VAL A 109 -2.38 12.43 -16.30
C VAL A 109 -2.03 11.37 -17.34
N LEU A 110 -2.98 10.94 -18.17
CA LEU A 110 -2.74 9.96 -19.23
C LEU A 110 -1.73 10.48 -20.26
N ILE A 111 -1.90 11.72 -20.71
CA ILE A 111 -0.97 12.39 -21.63
C ILE A 111 0.42 12.51 -20.98
N GLY A 112 0.48 12.95 -19.72
CA GLY A 112 1.76 13.08 -19.02
C GLY A 112 2.52 11.76 -18.90
N ARG A 113 1.82 10.67 -18.57
CA ARG A 113 2.42 9.33 -18.58
C ARG A 113 2.90 8.90 -19.95
N TRP A 114 2.19 9.28 -21.01
CA TRP A 114 2.59 8.99 -22.38
C TRP A 114 3.93 9.63 -22.75
N PHE A 115 4.26 10.78 -22.14
CA PHE A 115 5.56 11.44 -22.25
C PHE A 115 6.56 11.08 -21.13
N GLY A 116 6.25 10.12 -20.26
CA GLY A 116 7.17 9.69 -19.20
C GLY A 116 7.26 10.66 -18.02
N MET A 117 6.26 11.55 -17.86
CA MET A 117 6.19 12.50 -16.76
C MET A 117 5.63 11.82 -15.51
N ALA A 118 6.37 11.92 -14.41
CA ALA A 118 5.87 11.62 -13.08
C ALA A 118 5.03 12.81 -12.57
N GLY A 119 4.12 12.57 -11.63
CA GLY A 119 3.42 13.66 -10.95
C GLY A 119 4.41 14.52 -10.15
N SER A 120 4.01 15.75 -9.79
CA SER A 120 4.71 16.50 -8.74
C SER A 120 4.31 15.90 -7.39
N ASP A 121 3.29 16.41 -6.73
CA ASP A 121 2.95 16.03 -5.36
C ASP A 121 1.89 14.91 -5.32
N GLU A 122 1.29 14.57 -6.48
CA GLU A 122 0.35 13.46 -6.61
C GLU A 122 0.73 12.55 -7.79
N THR A 123 0.90 11.27 -7.50
CA THR A 123 0.88 10.20 -8.51
C THR A 123 -0.41 9.40 -8.38
N THR A 124 -0.92 8.90 -9.51
CA THR A 124 -2.10 8.04 -9.52
C THR A 124 -1.69 6.58 -9.72
N ILE A 125 -2.52 5.62 -9.33
CA ILE A 125 -2.55 4.26 -9.88
C ILE A 125 -4.01 3.90 -10.16
N THR A 126 -4.25 3.13 -11.21
CA THR A 126 -5.60 2.62 -11.46
C THR A 126 -5.89 1.35 -10.68
N HIS A 127 -7.17 0.99 -10.52
CA HIS A 127 -7.55 -0.31 -9.98
C HIS A 127 -6.92 -1.48 -10.77
N THR A 128 -6.85 -1.37 -12.09
CA THR A 128 -6.19 -2.38 -12.94
C THR A 128 -4.68 -2.43 -12.70
N GLU A 129 -4.03 -1.29 -12.51
CA GLU A 129 -2.60 -1.23 -12.18
C GLU A 129 -2.30 -1.80 -10.80
N ARG A 130 -3.14 -1.50 -9.80
CA ARG A 130 -3.08 -2.12 -8.47
C ARG A 130 -3.20 -3.64 -8.58
N ASP A 131 -4.19 -4.14 -9.31
CA ASP A 131 -4.39 -5.59 -9.50
C ASP A 131 -3.17 -6.24 -10.19
N ARG A 132 -2.51 -5.53 -11.11
CA ARG A 132 -1.24 -5.98 -11.69
C ARG A 132 -0.10 -6.03 -10.67
N PHE A 133 0.00 -5.06 -9.75
CA PHE A 133 0.98 -5.15 -8.65
C PHE A 133 0.78 -6.40 -7.80
N PHE A 134 -0.47 -6.73 -7.46
CA PHE A 134 -0.79 -7.98 -6.76
C PHE A 134 -0.36 -9.22 -7.54
N VAL A 135 -0.80 -9.36 -8.78
CA VAL A 135 -0.48 -10.55 -9.59
C VAL A 135 1.02 -10.68 -9.83
N LYS A 136 1.73 -9.58 -10.11
CA LYS A 136 3.16 -9.62 -10.40
C LYS A 136 4.03 -9.82 -9.16
N THR A 137 3.59 -9.36 -7.99
CA THR A 137 4.37 -9.44 -6.74
C THR A 137 4.03 -10.69 -5.95
N LEU A 138 2.74 -11.03 -5.84
CA LEU A 138 2.23 -12.10 -4.97
C LEU A 138 1.69 -13.31 -5.75
N GLY A 139 1.51 -13.20 -7.07
CA GLY A 139 1.00 -14.27 -7.93
C GLY A 139 -0.52 -14.43 -7.95
N SER A 140 -1.27 -13.65 -7.16
CA SER A 140 -2.73 -13.78 -7.02
C SER A 140 -3.39 -12.48 -6.60
N LEU A 141 -4.70 -12.36 -6.86
CA LEU A 141 -5.56 -11.33 -6.27
C LEU A 141 -6.22 -11.79 -4.96
N PHE A 142 -6.01 -13.05 -4.57
CA PHE A 142 -6.63 -13.68 -3.42
C PHE A 142 -8.16 -13.52 -3.39
N PRO A 143 -8.88 -13.90 -4.47
CA PRO A 143 -10.34 -13.89 -4.41
C PRO A 143 -10.78 -14.98 -3.42
N SER A 144 -11.18 -14.60 -2.21
CA SER A 144 -12.01 -15.48 -1.38
C SER A 144 -13.45 -15.33 -1.89
N GLY A 145 -14.28 -16.37 -1.86
CA GLY A 145 -15.64 -16.37 -2.40
C GLY A 145 -16.63 -15.37 -1.74
N GLY A 146 -16.15 -14.37 -0.99
CA GLY A 146 -16.92 -13.30 -0.39
C GLY A 146 -17.34 -12.18 -1.38
N ARG A 147 -17.97 -11.13 -0.83
CA ARG A 147 -18.51 -10.00 -1.62
C ARG A 147 -17.44 -9.07 -2.20
N ASP A 148 -16.27 -8.98 -1.57
CA ASP A 148 -15.16 -8.15 -2.02
C ASP A 148 -13.99 -9.05 -2.42
N GLN A 149 -13.73 -9.16 -3.71
CA GLN A 149 -12.76 -10.14 -4.28
C GLN A 149 -11.28 -9.72 -4.11
N ARG A 150 -10.95 -8.82 -3.17
CA ARG A 150 -9.62 -8.18 -3.12
C ARG A 150 -9.18 -7.78 -1.70
N PRO A 151 -7.87 -7.87 -1.39
CA PRO A 151 -7.31 -7.36 -0.15
C PRO A 151 -7.53 -5.86 0.07
N SER A 152 -7.37 -5.43 1.32
CA SER A 152 -7.51 -4.06 1.79
C SER A 152 -6.44 -3.12 1.27
N ASN A 153 -6.67 -1.82 1.45
CA ASN A 153 -5.71 -0.80 1.04
C ASN A 153 -4.38 -0.87 1.80
N GLY A 154 -4.37 -1.42 3.03
CA GLY A 154 -3.12 -1.63 3.77
C GLY A 154 -2.25 -2.66 3.06
N VAL A 155 -2.83 -3.82 2.73
CA VAL A 155 -2.15 -4.86 1.95
C VAL A 155 -1.76 -4.38 0.56
N ALA A 156 -2.62 -3.59 -0.10
CA ALA A 156 -2.29 -2.98 -1.39
C ALA A 156 -1.08 -2.04 -1.29
N MET A 157 -0.94 -1.30 -0.19
CA MET A 157 0.20 -0.40 0.03
C MET A 157 1.50 -1.18 0.26
N ILE A 158 1.46 -2.27 1.04
CA ILE A 158 2.62 -3.17 1.22
C ILE A 158 3.02 -3.79 -0.12
N THR A 159 2.05 -4.29 -0.88
CA THR A 159 2.28 -4.90 -2.20
C THR A 159 2.87 -3.90 -3.18
N TYR A 160 2.40 -2.65 -3.16
CA TYR A 160 2.98 -1.57 -3.94
C TYR A 160 4.43 -1.29 -3.54
N ALA A 161 4.72 -1.17 -2.24
CA ALA A 161 6.06 -0.92 -1.71
C ALA A 161 7.04 -2.02 -2.13
N LEU A 162 6.63 -3.29 -2.06
CA LEU A 162 7.39 -4.43 -2.56
C LEU A 162 7.65 -4.33 -4.07
N ALA A 163 6.62 -4.03 -4.86
CA ALA A 163 6.75 -3.94 -6.31
C ALA A 163 7.74 -2.84 -6.72
N VAL A 164 7.66 -1.66 -6.11
CA VAL A 164 8.57 -0.55 -6.40
C VAL A 164 9.99 -0.79 -5.86
N GLY A 165 10.18 -1.73 -4.94
CA GLY A 165 11.49 -2.16 -4.45
C GLY A 165 11.96 -1.42 -3.19
N VAL A 166 11.05 -1.09 -2.29
CA VAL A 166 11.39 -0.51 -0.98
C VAL A 166 12.26 -1.51 -0.19
N PRO A 167 13.39 -1.07 0.41
CA PRO A 167 14.37 -1.97 1.01
C PRO A 167 13.90 -2.64 2.31
N ARG A 168 13.09 -1.94 3.12
CA ARG A 168 12.54 -2.43 4.39
C ARG A 168 11.16 -1.83 4.63
N ILE A 169 10.21 -2.65 5.06
CA ILE A 169 8.81 -2.23 5.25
C ILE A 169 8.36 -2.64 6.65
N ILE A 170 8.09 -1.66 7.50
CA ILE A 170 7.59 -1.84 8.86
C ILE A 170 6.11 -1.47 8.85
N VAL A 171 5.24 -2.34 9.35
CA VAL A 171 3.79 -2.17 9.27
C VAL A 171 3.18 -2.12 10.66
N ALA A 172 2.32 -1.12 10.88
CA ALA A 172 1.48 -1.00 12.06
C ALA A 172 0.02 -0.73 11.66
N GLY A 173 -0.93 -1.01 12.55
CA GLY A 173 -2.33 -0.65 12.33
C GLY A 173 -3.04 -1.45 11.24
N ILE A 174 -2.53 -2.65 10.92
CA ILE A 174 -3.23 -3.66 10.13
C ILE A 174 -3.68 -4.77 11.08
N SER A 175 -4.97 -5.11 11.03
CA SER A 175 -5.55 -6.15 11.86
C SER A 175 -6.38 -7.09 10.98
N VAL A 176 -6.17 -8.38 11.17
CA VAL A 176 -6.90 -9.47 10.49
C VAL A 176 -8.11 -9.96 11.28
N ASP A 177 -8.12 -9.80 12.62
CA ASP A 177 -9.19 -10.34 13.47
C ASP A 177 -10.14 -9.28 14.02
N ARG A 178 -9.64 -8.09 14.38
CA ARG A 178 -10.46 -7.02 14.98
C ARG A 178 -11.32 -6.29 13.95
N ASP A 179 -12.62 -6.17 14.25
CA ASP A 179 -13.58 -5.35 13.51
C ASP A 179 -13.43 -3.86 13.84
N GLY A 180 -13.77 -3.00 12.88
CA GLY A 180 -13.78 -1.53 13.05
C GLY A 180 -12.58 -0.77 12.44
N HIS A 181 -12.79 0.54 12.25
CA HIS A 181 -11.77 1.51 11.83
C HIS A 181 -11.63 2.59 12.91
N ALA A 182 -10.40 3.03 13.20
CA ALA A 182 -10.10 4.03 14.24
C ALA A 182 -10.84 5.38 14.10
N TYR A 183 -11.36 5.66 12.90
CA TYR A 183 -11.92 6.95 12.51
C TYR A 183 -13.45 6.92 12.28
N ASN A 184 -14.11 5.77 12.44
CA ASN A 184 -15.57 5.64 12.24
C ASN A 184 -16.22 4.95 13.45
N ALA A 185 -17.05 5.68 14.20
CA ALA A 185 -17.85 5.14 15.32
C ALA A 185 -18.90 4.10 14.86
N ASN A 186 -19.32 4.14 13.58
CA ASN A 186 -20.17 3.13 12.96
C ASN A 186 -19.31 1.99 12.39
N ALA A 187 -18.88 1.09 13.27
CA ALA A 187 -18.02 -0.06 12.94
C ALA A 187 -18.72 -1.04 11.99
N LYS A 188 -18.62 -0.80 10.68
CA LYS A 188 -19.02 -1.80 9.68
C LYS A 188 -18.09 -3.01 9.79
N PRO A 189 -18.61 -4.25 9.73
CA PRO A 189 -17.80 -5.46 9.78
C PRO A 189 -16.74 -5.44 8.68
N ARG A 190 -15.52 -5.88 9.02
CA ARG A 190 -14.37 -5.81 8.11
C ARG A 190 -14.53 -6.86 7.02
N ARG A 191 -14.67 -6.42 5.76
CA ARG A 191 -15.07 -7.29 4.64
C ARG A 191 -13.95 -8.12 4.02
N HIS A 192 -12.68 -7.82 4.33
CA HIS A 192 -11.52 -8.36 3.61
C HIS A 192 -10.64 -9.28 4.49
N LYS A 193 -11.16 -9.84 5.60
CA LYS A 193 -10.32 -10.52 6.60
C LYS A 193 -9.57 -11.72 5.99
N GLU A 194 -10.27 -12.55 5.24
CA GLU A 194 -9.68 -13.75 4.61
C GLU A 194 -8.68 -13.39 3.50
N GLU A 195 -9.01 -12.40 2.66
CA GLU A 195 -8.12 -11.93 1.60
C GLU A 195 -6.85 -11.29 2.16
N ASP A 196 -6.98 -10.47 3.22
CA ASP A 196 -5.85 -9.87 3.91
C ASP A 196 -4.97 -10.94 4.54
N LYS A 197 -5.56 -11.92 5.24
CA LYS A 197 -4.81 -13.01 5.87
C LYS A 197 -4.04 -13.84 4.84
N ALA A 198 -4.68 -14.22 3.73
CA ALA A 198 -4.03 -14.99 2.66
C ALA A 198 -2.89 -14.21 1.99
N ALA A 199 -3.11 -12.93 1.69
CA ALA A 199 -2.11 -12.07 1.08
C ALA A 199 -0.92 -11.80 2.01
N LEU A 200 -1.17 -11.52 3.29
CA LEU A 200 -0.13 -11.27 4.29
C LEU A 200 0.68 -12.54 4.59
N SER A 201 0.04 -13.71 4.62
CA SER A 201 0.76 -14.99 4.74
C SER A 201 1.66 -15.26 3.53
N LYS A 202 1.19 -14.90 2.32
CA LYS A 202 2.04 -14.98 1.12
C LYS A 202 3.21 -14.00 1.19
N ILE A 203 2.98 -12.77 1.67
CA ILE A 203 4.03 -11.77 1.89
C ILE A 203 5.07 -12.30 2.87
N ALA A 204 4.66 -12.84 4.02
CA ALA A 204 5.57 -13.43 5.00
C ALA A 204 6.50 -14.50 4.39
N ALA A 205 5.98 -15.32 3.48
CA ALA A 205 6.74 -16.39 2.84
C ALA A 205 7.74 -15.92 1.78
N ILE A 206 7.55 -14.76 1.15
CA ILE A 206 8.36 -14.33 -0.01
C ILE A 206 9.11 -13.01 0.18
N ALA A 207 8.77 -12.25 1.22
CA ALA A 207 9.27 -10.90 1.43
C ALA A 207 9.74 -10.73 2.89
N PRO A 208 10.91 -11.28 3.25
CA PRO A 208 11.45 -11.20 4.61
C PRO A 208 11.75 -9.76 5.07
N GLN A 209 11.80 -8.80 4.14
CA GLN A 209 11.97 -7.38 4.45
C GLN A 209 10.69 -6.68 4.95
N VAL A 210 9.56 -7.40 5.01
CA VAL A 210 8.32 -6.90 5.60
C VAL A 210 8.22 -7.38 7.04
N GLU A 211 8.09 -6.44 7.96
CA GLU A 211 7.95 -6.69 9.39
C GLU A 211 6.67 -6.03 9.91
N THR A 212 6.12 -6.57 10.98
CA THR A 212 4.94 -6.01 11.67
C THR A 212 5.26 -5.65 13.10
N THR A 213 4.69 -4.57 13.61
CA THR A 213 4.74 -4.23 15.04
C THR A 213 3.59 -4.87 15.83
N GLU A 214 2.63 -5.46 15.13
CA GLU A 214 1.44 -6.09 15.71
C GLU A 214 1.71 -7.58 16.01
N GLN A 215 1.80 -7.94 17.30
CA GLN A 215 2.03 -9.32 17.75
C GLN A 215 1.01 -10.31 17.17
N ALA A 216 -0.27 -10.00 17.29
CA ALA A 216 -1.35 -10.85 16.77
C ALA A 216 -1.26 -11.04 15.23
N LEU A 217 -0.82 -10.01 14.50
CA LEU A 217 -0.65 -10.13 13.06
C LEU A 217 0.51 -11.09 12.73
N SER A 218 1.61 -10.98 13.48
CA SER A 218 2.78 -11.85 13.33
C SER A 218 2.39 -13.32 13.54
N GLU A 219 1.67 -13.61 14.63
CA GLU A 219 1.23 -14.97 14.96
C GLU A 219 0.30 -15.59 13.91
N VAL A 220 -0.62 -14.79 13.36
CA VAL A 220 -1.65 -15.29 12.42
C VAL A 220 -1.12 -15.43 10.99
N THR A 221 -0.16 -14.61 10.58
CA THR A 221 0.30 -14.52 9.18
C THR A 221 1.74 -15.01 8.98
N GLY A 222 2.51 -15.15 10.04
CA GLY A 222 3.94 -15.46 9.99
C GLY A 222 4.83 -14.28 9.60
N ILE A 223 4.29 -13.06 9.44
CA ILE A 223 5.13 -11.87 9.21
C ILE A 223 6.05 -11.68 10.43
N PRO A 224 7.37 -11.51 10.23
CA PRO A 224 8.31 -11.27 11.32
C PRO A 224 7.91 -10.07 12.17
N LEU A 225 8.02 -10.20 13.50
CA LEU A 225 7.84 -9.08 14.41
C LEU A 225 9.02 -8.11 14.29
N TYR A 226 8.73 -6.82 14.09
CA TYR A 226 9.72 -5.77 14.10
C TYR A 226 10.36 -5.68 15.48
N ARG A 227 11.70 -5.69 15.50
CA ARG A 227 12.49 -5.42 16.69
C ARG A 227 13.36 -4.21 16.40
N ALA A 228 13.24 -3.20 17.26
CA ALA A 228 14.15 -2.07 17.24
C ALA A 228 15.58 -2.60 17.45
N SER A 229 16.49 -2.17 16.57
CA SER A 229 17.92 -2.44 16.63
C SER A 229 18.66 -1.20 17.07
#